data_AF-A0A7X5SC31-F1
#
_entry.id   AF-A0A7X5SC31-F1
#
_cell.length_a   1.000
_cell.length_b   1.000
_cell.length_c   1.000
_cell.angle_alpha   90.00
_cell.angle_beta   90.00
_cell.angle_gamma   90.00
#
_symmetry.space_group_name_H-M   'P 1'
#
loop_
_entity.id
_entity.type
_entity.pdbx_description
1 polymer ?
#
loop_
_entity_poly.entity_id
_entity_poly.type
_entity_poly.pdbx_seq_one_letter_code
_entity_poly.pdbx_strand_id
1 'polypeptide(L)'
;VMDILLAFPWLLLVLFFSVIWNVSAVGAMLAIGLAGIPSITRLVYNMASSVTDQDYVRAARVIGVSPIGIMVKHVLPNIANPLLVQSAAAASTTL
;
A
#
# COMPACT_ATOMS: atom_id res chain seq x y z
N VAL A 1 10.21 0.10 9.22
CA VAL A 1 9.65 -1.23 9.63
C VAL A 1 9.15 -2.00 8.42
N MET A 2 8.37 -1.40 7.51
CA MET A 2 7.92 -2.12 6.30
C MET A 2 9.05 -2.58 5.36
N ASP A 3 10.18 -1.89 5.32
CA ASP A 3 11.34 -2.31 4.50
C ASP A 3 12.00 -3.60 5.02
N ILE A 4 11.87 -3.90 6.32
CA ILE A 4 12.39 -5.15 6.90
C ILE A 4 11.61 -6.34 6.36
N LEU A 5 10.28 -6.21 6.20
CA LEU A 5 9.45 -7.25 5.61
C LEU A 5 9.81 -7.49 4.13
N LEU A 6 10.19 -6.43 3.39
CA LEU A 6 10.64 -6.55 1.99
C LEU A 6 12.02 -7.21 1.84
N ALA A 7 12.82 -7.27 2.91
CA ALA A 7 14.11 -7.97 2.89
C ALA A 7 13.94 -9.49 2.88
N PHE A 8 12.77 -10.00 3.29
CA PHE A 8 12.45 -11.42 3.23
C PHE A 8 11.85 -11.79 1.86
N PRO A 9 12.29 -12.89 1.24
CA PRO A 9 11.64 -13.43 0.04
C PRO A 9 10.13 -13.62 0.25
N TRP A 10 9.34 -13.27 -0.77
CA TRP A 10 7.88 -13.36 -0.76
C TRP A 10 7.35 -14.71 -0.26
N LEU A 11 7.90 -15.80 -0.81
CA LEU A 11 7.51 -17.17 -0.44
C LEU A 11 7.71 -17.45 1.05
N LEU A 12 8.76 -16.91 1.67
CA LEU A 12 8.99 -17.11 3.10
C LEU A 12 7.93 -16.41 3.96
N LEU A 13 7.52 -15.20 3.58
CA LEU A 13 6.42 -14.50 4.26
C LEU A 13 5.10 -15.29 4.13
N VAL A 14 4.80 -15.79 2.93
CA VAL A 14 3.59 -16.59 2.70
C VAL A 14 3.59 -17.88 3.53
N LEU A 15 4.72 -18.59 3.58
CA LEU A 15 4.85 -19.80 4.38
C LEU A 15 4.73 -19.50 5.88
N PHE A 16 5.38 -18.45 6.36
CA PHE A 16 5.31 -18.01 7.75
C PHE A 16 3.87 -17.74 8.18
N PHE A 17 3.12 -16.95 7.41
CA PHE A 17 1.72 -16.66 7.73
C PHE A 17 0.80 -17.89 7.55
N SER A 18 1.08 -18.76 6.57
CA SER A 18 0.28 -19.98 6.36
C SER A 18 0.42 -20.98 7.51
N VAL A 19 1.60 -21.05 8.14
CA VAL A 19 1.81 -21.89 9.34
C VAL A 19 1.00 -21.35 10.52
N ILE A 20 0.91 -20.03 10.68
CA ILE A 20 0.14 -19.40 11.76
C ILE A 20 -1.37 -19.66 11.58
N TRP A 21 -1.88 -19.58 10.35
CA TRP A 21 -3.31 -19.71 10.04
C TRP A 21 -3.77 -21.14 9.71
N ASN A 22 -2.89 -22.13 9.83
CA ASN A 22 -3.13 -23.52 9.42
C ASN A 22 -3.28 -23.69 7.90
N VAL A 23 -2.96 -24.89 7.39
CA VAL A 23 -2.93 -25.19 5.95
C VAL A 23 -4.35 -25.39 5.44
N SER A 24 -5.00 -24.28 5.09
CA SER A 24 -6.30 -24.24 4.43
C SER A 24 -6.26 -23.29 3.23
N ALA A 25 -7.13 -23.48 2.24
CA ALA A 25 -7.20 -22.60 1.08
C ALA A 25 -7.43 -21.12 1.49
N VAL A 26 -8.27 -20.91 2.51
CA VAL A 26 -8.54 -19.58 3.07
C VAL A 26 -7.31 -19.02 3.79
N GLY A 27 -6.61 -19.85 4.58
CA GLY A 27 -5.37 -19.45 5.26
C GLY A 27 -4.27 -19.04 4.27
N ALA A 28 -4.12 -19.78 3.17
CA ALA A 28 -3.17 -19.45 2.11
C ALA A 28 -3.54 -18.12 1.40
N MET A 29 -4.82 -17.92 1.05
CA MET A 29 -5.28 -16.66 0.44
C MET A 29 -5.00 -15.46 1.35
N LEU A 30 -5.26 -15.57 2.66
CA LEU A 30 -4.98 -14.51 3.62
C LEU A 30 -3.47 -14.27 3.79
N ALA A 31 -2.66 -15.34 3.88
CA ALA A 31 -1.21 -15.23 3.99
C ALA A 31 -0.60 -14.52 2.78
N ILE A 32 -1.06 -14.85 1.58
CA ILE A 32 -0.67 -14.24 0.32
C ILE A 32 -1.04 -12.75 0.30
N GLY A 33 -2.28 -12.39 0.69
CA GLY A 33 -2.72 -10.99 0.75
C GLY A 33 -1.91 -10.16 1.75
N LEU A 34 -1.61 -10.72 2.94
CA LEU A 34 -0.85 -10.03 3.98
C LEU A 34 0.63 -9.86 3.62
N ALA A 35 1.23 -10.83 2.94
CA ALA A 35 2.58 -10.70 2.40
C ALA A 35 2.69 -9.54 1.38
N GLY A 36 1.58 -9.16 0.73
CA GLY A 36 1.43 -8.03 -0.19
C GLY A 36 1.49 -6.64 0.43
N ILE A 37 1.15 -6.52 1.72
CA ILE A 37 1.03 -5.23 2.42
C ILE A 37 2.25 -4.33 2.27
N PRO A 38 3.49 -4.78 2.55
CA PRO A 38 4.66 -3.88 2.51
C PRO A 38 4.90 -3.31 1.11
N SER A 39 4.62 -4.08 0.05
CA SER A 39 4.78 -3.61 -1.33
C SER A 39 3.77 -2.52 -1.68
N ILE A 40 2.49 -2.73 -1.37
CA ILE A 40 1.42 -1.74 -1.58
C ILE A 40 1.66 -0.50 -0.71
N THR A 41 2.11 -0.68 0.53
CA THR A 41 2.41 0.44 1.45
C THR A 41 3.52 1.32 0.90
N ARG A 42 4.60 0.71 0.40
CA ARG A 42 5.72 1.45 -0.22
C ARG A 42 5.27 2.22 -1.45
N LEU A 43 4.44 1.60 -2.28
CA LEU A 43 3.86 2.24 -3.46
C LEU A 43 3.03 3.48 -3.08
N VAL A 44 2.07 3.30 -2.17
CA VAL A 44 1.20 4.39 -1.69
C VAL A 44 2.04 5.52 -1.11
N TYR A 45 3.07 5.20 -0.32
CA TYR A 45 3.98 6.19 0.25
C TYR A 45 4.70 7.00 -0.84
N ASN A 46 5.28 6.34 -1.85
CA ASN A 46 5.96 7.01 -2.95
C ASN A 46 5.03 7.96 -3.71
N MET A 47 3.82 7.51 -4.01
CA MET A 47 2.82 8.30 -4.73
C MET A 47 2.30 9.47 -3.88
N ALA A 48 2.01 9.22 -2.61
CA ALA A 48 1.57 10.25 -1.67
C ALA A 48 2.65 11.32 -1.46
N SER A 49 3.93 10.93 -1.38
CA SER A 49 5.04 11.88 -1.29
C SER A 49 5.11 12.76 -2.54
N SER A 50 4.98 12.17 -3.74
CA SER A 50 4.98 12.91 -5.00
C SER A 50 3.83 13.91 -5.12
N VAL A 51 2.66 13.59 -4.57
CA VAL A 51 1.50 14.50 -4.55
C VAL A 51 1.66 15.58 -3.50
N THR A 52 2.23 15.25 -2.34
CA THR A 52 2.42 16.19 -1.23
C THR A 52 3.45 17.27 -1.55
N ASP A 53 4.39 16.99 -2.46
CA ASP A 53 5.40 17.95 -2.91
C ASP A 53 4.89 18.96 -3.95
N GLN A 54 3.65 18.82 -4.42
CA GLN A 54 3.05 19.72 -5.40
C GLN A 54 2.71 21.09 -4.78
N ASP A 55 2.83 22.15 -5.58
CA ASP A 55 2.66 23.53 -5.11
C ASP A 55 1.25 23.82 -4.55
N TYR A 56 0.21 23.18 -5.09
CA TYR A 56 -1.16 23.36 -4.57
C TYR A 56 -1.35 22.74 -3.18
N VAL A 57 -0.64 21.65 -2.84
CA VAL A 57 -0.66 21.06 -1.49
C VAL A 57 0.12 21.95 -0.52
N ARG A 58 1.25 22.51 -0.96
CA ARG A 58 2.03 23.47 -0.17
C ARG A 58 1.21 24.73 0.12
N ALA A 59 0.51 25.27 -0.87
CA ALA A 59 -0.40 26.41 -0.69
C ALA A 59 -1.55 26.08 0.28
N ALA A 60 -2.18 24.90 0.16
CA ALA A 60 -3.22 24.47 1.08
C ALA A 60 -2.71 24.34 2.54
N ARG A 61 -1.46 23.90 2.72
CA ARG A 61 -0.82 23.85 4.05
C ARG A 61 -0.58 25.25 4.63
N VAL A 62 -0.15 26.22 3.80
CA VAL A 62 0.04 27.62 4.21
C VAL A 62 -1.28 28.27 4.64
N ILE A 63 -2.39 27.91 4.00
CA ILE A 63 -3.75 28.39 4.34
C ILE A 63 -4.31 27.69 5.60
N GLY A 64 -3.57 26.73 6.19
CA GLY A 64 -3.94 26.07 7.44
C GLY A 64 -4.87 24.86 7.29
N VAL A 65 -4.97 24.27 6.10
CA VAL A 65 -5.74 23.02 5.91
C VAL A 65 -5.12 21.89 6.72
N SER A 66 -5.93 21.16 7.47
CA SER A 66 -5.46 20.04 8.29
C SER A 66 -4.81 18.93 7.44
N PRO A 67 -3.85 18.18 7.99
CA PRO A 67 -3.21 17.07 7.28
C PRO A 67 -4.22 16.04 6.76
N ILE A 68 -5.26 15.74 7.54
CA ILE A 68 -6.33 14.83 7.16
C ILE A 68 -7.14 15.39 5.98
N GLY A 69 -7.44 16.70 6.00
CA GLY A 69 -8.13 17.37 4.90
C GLY A 69 -7.32 17.36 3.59
N ILE A 70 -6.00 17.57 3.69
CA ILE A 70 -5.09 17.42 2.54
C ILE A 70 -5.10 15.97 2.04
N MET A 71 -5.01 15.00 2.96
CA MET A 71 -4.91 13.59 2.62
C MET A 71 -6.17 13.09 1.89
N VAL A 72 -7.37 13.41 2.39
CA VAL A 72 -8.64 12.92 1.80
C VAL A 72 -9.04 13.70 0.56
N LYS A 73 -8.83 15.02 0.53
CA LYS A 73 -9.31 15.88 -0.57
C LYS A 73 -8.31 16.04 -1.72
N HIS A 74 -7.02 15.87 -1.46
CA HIS A 74 -5.96 16.10 -2.44
C HIS A 74 -5.12 14.84 -2.71
N VAL A 75 -4.67 14.13 -1.69
CA VAL A 75 -3.77 12.98 -1.90
C VAL A 75 -4.53 11.76 -2.39
N LEU A 76 -5.55 11.33 -1.66
CA LEU A 76 -6.33 10.12 -1.94
C LEU A 76 -6.94 10.10 -3.36
N PRO A 77 -7.65 11.14 -3.84
CA PRO A 77 -8.20 11.15 -5.19
C PRO A 77 -7.12 11.16 -6.28
N ASN A 78 -5.95 11.77 -6.03
CA ASN A 78 -4.86 11.78 -7.02
C ASN A 78 -4.16 10.42 -7.14
N ILE A 79 -3.99 9.69 -6.03
CA ILE A 79 -3.34 8.38 -6.06
C ILE A 79 -4.32 7.25 -6.38
N ALA A 80 -5.63 7.47 -6.27
CA ALA A 80 -6.66 6.43 -6.44
C ALA A 80 -6.61 5.74 -7.81
N ASN A 81 -6.50 6.51 -8.90
CA ASN A 81 -6.41 5.95 -10.26
C ASN A 81 -5.23 4.97 -10.41
N PRO A 82 -3.98 5.40 -10.20
CA PRO A 82 -2.83 4.51 -10.30
C PRO A 82 -2.84 3.39 -9.24
N LEU A 83 -3.40 3.63 -8.05
CA LEU A 83 -3.56 2.59 -7.02
C LEU A 83 -4.51 1.47 -7.46
N LEU A 84 -5.64 1.82 -8.08
CA LEU A 84 -6.61 0.85 -8.59
C LEU A 84 -5.99 -0.01 -9.70
N VAL A 85 -5.29 0.60 -10.65
CA VAL A 85 -4.60 -0.13 -11.73
C VAL A 85 -3.55 -1.09 -11.17
N GLN A 86 -2.71 -0.63 -10.23
CA GLN A 86 -1.72 -1.50 -9.59
C GLN A 86 -2.37 -2.62 -8.76
N SER A 87 -3.45 -2.33 -8.03
CA SER A 87 -4.14 -3.36 -7.25
C SER A 87 -4.73 -4.45 -8.13
N ALA A 88 -5.28 -4.09 -9.29
CA ALA A 88 -5.79 -5.06 -10.27
C ALA A 88 -4.65 -5.91 -10.87
N ALA A 89 -3.54 -5.28 -11.25
CA ALA A 89 -2.36 -5.99 -11.77
C ALA A 89 -1.74 -6.94 -10.73
N ALA A 90 -1.64 -6.49 -9.47
CA ALA A 90 -1.13 -7.29 -8.37
C ALA A 90 -2.04 -8.50 -8.08
N ALA A 91 -3.36 -8.29 -8.06
CA ALA A 91 -4.33 -9.38 -7.90
C ALA A 91 -4.19 -10.41 -9.03
N SER A 92 -4.06 -9.98 -10.28
CA SER A 92 -3.89 -10.88 -11.44
C SER A 92 -2.58 -11.67 -11.45
N THR A 93 -1.53 -11.18 -10.80
CA THR A 93 -0.24 -11.89 -10.72
C THR A 93 -0.23 -12.90 -9.57
N THR A 94 -1.08 -12.66 -8.57
CA THR A 94 -1.07 -13.38 -7.29
C THR A 94 -2.13 -14.47 -7.23
N LEU A 95 -3.26 -14.27 -7.91
CA LEU A 95 -4.35 -15.24 -8.12
C LEU A 95 -4.19 -15.95 -9.45
#